data_AF-A0A9D6FYP2-F1
#
_entry.id   AF-A0A9D6FYP2-F1
#
_cell.length_a   1.000
_cell.length_b   1.000
_cell.length_c   1.000
_cell.angle_alpha   90.00
_cell.angle_beta   90.00
_cell.angle_gamma   90.00
#
_symmetry.space_group_name_H-M   'P 1'
#
loop_
_entity.id
_entity.type
_entity.pdbx_description
1 polymer ?
#
loop_
_entity_poly.entity_id
_entity_poly.type
_entity_poly.pdbx_seq_one_letter_code
_entity_poly.pdbx_strand_id
1 'polypeptide(L)'
;MNYHVLEARHVGAYVVWLRFRDGTAGEIDIAQELRGPVFEPLRDPEYFRAFMVHPEFHTLVWPNGADFAPEFLHDNVRVTA
;
A
#
# COMPACT_ATOMS: atom_id res chain seq x y z
N MET A 1 -12.06 4.96 -13.48
CA MET A 1 -11.94 5.65 -12.18
C MET A 1 -10.48 5.99 -11.94
N ASN A 2 -10.15 7.02 -11.16
CA ASN A 2 -8.78 7.56 -11.06
C ASN A 2 -8.20 7.31 -9.66
N TYR A 3 -7.71 6.09 -9.44
CA TYR A 3 -7.21 5.62 -8.14
C TYR A 3 -5.70 5.79 -7.95
N HIS A 4 -5.12 6.81 -8.57
CA HIS A 4 -3.69 7.07 -8.42
C HIS A 4 -3.38 7.37 -6.95
N VAL A 5 -2.52 6.56 -6.34
CA VAL A 5 -1.93 6.84 -5.04
C VAL A 5 -0.98 8.02 -5.21
N LEU A 6 -1.19 9.07 -4.43
CA LEU A 6 -0.37 10.28 -4.43
C LEU A 6 0.61 10.31 -3.26
N GLU A 7 0.19 9.80 -2.11
CA GLU A 7 0.99 9.73 -0.90
C GLU A 7 0.78 8.40 -0.20
N ALA A 8 1.84 7.91 0.43
CA ALA A 8 1.81 6.75 1.30
C ALA A 8 2.74 6.98 2.50
N ARG A 9 2.31 6.57 3.69
CA ARG A 9 3.13 6.63 4.92
C ARG A 9 2.91 5.38 5.76
N HIS A 10 3.99 4.87 6.33
CA HIS A 10 3.92 3.74 7.26
C HIS A 10 3.31 4.23 8.57
N VAL A 11 2.29 3.53 9.06
CA VAL A 11 1.61 3.87 10.32
C VAL A 11 2.11 2.99 11.46
N GLY A 12 2.27 1.69 11.20
CA GLY A 12 2.75 0.71 12.18
C GLY A 12 2.40 -0.70 11.73
N ALA A 13 3.14 -1.71 12.20
CA ALA A 13 2.99 -3.10 11.74
C ALA A 13 2.90 -3.16 10.20
N TYR A 14 1.83 -3.74 9.66
CA TYR A 14 1.55 -3.83 8.22
C TYR A 14 0.50 -2.82 7.74
N VAL A 15 0.38 -1.71 8.46
CA VAL A 15 -0.58 -0.63 8.18
C VAL A 15 0.10 0.51 7.43
N VAL A 16 -0.53 0.90 6.33
CA VAL A 16 -0.12 2.03 5.48
C VAL A 16 -1.27 3.01 5.40
N TRP A 17 -1.00 4.29 5.59
CA TRP A 17 -1.95 5.34 5.26
C TRP A 17 -1.69 5.80 3.82
N LEU A 18 -2.77 6.00 3.08
CA LEU A 18 -2.78 6.34 1.66
C LEU A 18 -3.62 7.58 1.39
N ARG A 19 -3.22 8.35 0.37
CA ARG A 19 -4.02 9.41 -0.22
C ARG A 19 -4.14 9.21 -1.73
N PHE A 20 -5.36 9.19 -2.22
CA PHE A 20 -5.68 9.01 -3.63
C PHE A 20 -5.97 10.35 -4.31
N ARG A 21 -5.88 10.36 -5.64
CA ARG A 21 -6.13 11.54 -6.46
C ARG A 21 -7.58 12.03 -6.42
N ASP A 22 -8.53 11.14 -6.18
CA ASP A 22 -9.95 11.48 -6.07
C ASP A 22 -10.33 12.16 -4.74
N GLY A 23 -9.36 12.33 -3.82
CA GLY A 23 -9.55 12.93 -2.50
C GLY A 23 -9.75 11.91 -1.39
N THR A 24 -9.93 10.62 -1.71
CA THR A 24 -10.02 9.55 -0.72
C THR A 24 -8.70 9.43 0.04
N ALA A 25 -8.77 9.30 1.36
CA ALA A 25 -7.60 9.04 2.19
C ALA A 25 -7.98 8.16 3.38
N GLY A 26 -7.08 7.28 3.79
CA GLY A 26 -7.35 6.34 4.87
C GLY A 26 -6.22 5.36 5.12
N GLU A 27 -6.44 4.48 6.09
CA GLU A 27 -5.48 3.45 6.48
C GLU A 27 -5.92 2.08 5.96
N ILE A 28 -4.94 1.29 5.51
CA ILE A 28 -5.15 -0.11 5.12
C ILE A 28 -4.17 -1.01 5.88
N ASP A 29 -4.69 -2.08 6.47
CA ASP A 29 -3.91 -3.18 7.02
C ASP A 29 -3.81 -4.30 5.97
N ILE A 30 -2.61 -4.54 5.47
CA ILE A 30 -2.37 -5.56 4.43
C ILE A 30 -1.75 -6.85 4.98
N ALA A 31 -1.70 -7.03 6.32
CA ALA A 31 -1.11 -8.21 6.94
C ALA A 31 -1.67 -9.54 6.40
N GLN A 32 -2.98 -9.59 6.19
CA GLN A 32 -3.66 -10.79 5.70
C GLN A 32 -3.36 -11.09 4.23
N GLU A 33 -2.87 -10.12 3.47
CA GLU A 33 -2.58 -10.28 2.05
C GLU A 33 -1.13 -10.64 1.74
N LEU A 34 -0.27 -10.73 2.76
CA LEU A 34 1.12 -11.15 2.62
C LEU A 34 1.23 -12.67 2.42
N ARG A 35 0.64 -13.17 1.33
CA ARG A 35 0.51 -14.60 1.00
C ARG A 35 1.24 -14.93 -0.29
N GLY A 36 2.12 -15.93 -0.24
CA GLY A 36 2.87 -16.40 -1.40
C GLY A 36 4.30 -15.83 -1.47
N PRO A 37 5.13 -16.40 -2.35
CA PRO A 37 6.59 -16.22 -2.30
C PRO A 37 7.04 -14.78 -2.54
N VAL A 38 6.32 -14.00 -3.36
CA VAL A 38 6.66 -12.59 -3.62
C VAL A 38 6.41 -11.69 -2.42
N PHE A 39 5.46 -12.05 -1.53
CA PHE A 39 5.14 -11.27 -0.34
C PHE A 39 5.85 -11.75 0.93
N GLU A 40 6.54 -12.90 0.87
CA GLU A 40 7.22 -13.46 2.04
C GLU A 40 8.25 -12.49 2.67
N PRO A 41 9.07 -11.73 1.90
CA PRO A 41 9.96 -10.74 2.48
C PRO A 41 9.25 -9.61 3.23
N LEU A 42 8.00 -9.29 2.86
CA LEU A 42 7.22 -8.22 3.48
C LEU A 42 6.72 -8.60 4.89
N ARG A 43 6.89 -9.85 5.33
CA ARG A 43 6.65 -10.28 6.71
C ARG A 43 7.71 -9.78 7.69
N ASP A 44 8.84 -9.29 7.20
CA ASP A 44 9.78 -8.53 8.02
C ASP A 44 9.29 -7.07 8.10
N PRO A 45 8.96 -6.54 9.30
CA PRO A 45 8.52 -5.16 9.46
C PRO A 45 9.51 -4.12 8.92
N GLU A 46 10.82 -4.37 8.98
CA GLU A 46 11.81 -3.43 8.43
C GLU A 46 11.82 -3.45 6.91
N TYR A 47 11.68 -4.62 6.30
CA TYR A 47 11.53 -4.73 4.84
C TYR A 47 10.20 -4.14 4.36
N PHE A 48 9.13 -4.36 5.13
CA PHE A 48 7.81 -3.81 4.85
C PHE A 48 7.85 -2.29 4.73
N ARG A 49 8.65 -1.60 5.56
CA ARG A 49 8.77 -0.12 5.54
C ARG A 49 9.45 0.43 4.29
N ALA A 50 10.09 -0.40 3.49
CA ALA A 50 10.82 0.00 2.29
C ALA A 50 9.92 0.22 1.05
N PHE A 51 8.59 0.27 1.21
CA PHE A 51 7.70 0.57 0.09
C PHE A 51 7.91 1.99 -0.45
N MET A 52 7.50 2.18 -1.70
CA MET A 52 7.39 3.48 -2.34
C MET A 52 6.13 3.55 -3.20
N VAL A 53 5.72 4.76 -3.56
CA VAL A 53 4.71 4.96 -4.61
C VAL A 53 5.42 4.94 -5.95
N HIS A 54 5.07 3.99 -6.82
CA HIS A 54 5.67 3.89 -8.15
C HIS A 54 5.29 5.12 -9.00
N PRO A 55 6.24 5.80 -9.67
CA PRO A 55 5.97 7.05 -10.39
C PRO A 55 5.06 6.85 -11.61
N GLU A 56 5.13 5.70 -12.28
CA GLU A 56 4.30 5.38 -13.45
C GLU A 56 3.00 4.64 -13.10
N PHE A 57 3.06 3.60 -12.26
CA PHE A 57 1.87 2.82 -11.88
C PHE A 57 1.01 3.47 -10.79
N HIS A 58 1.52 4.50 -10.11
CA HIS A 58 0.82 5.23 -9.06
C HIS A 58 0.20 4.32 -7.98
N THR A 59 0.97 3.32 -7.54
CA THR A 59 0.58 2.38 -6.48
C THR A 59 1.76 2.01 -5.59
N LEU A 60 1.50 1.28 -4.49
CA LEU A 60 2.54 0.78 -3.60
C LEU A 60 3.36 -0.32 -4.28
N VAL A 61 4.69 -0.19 -4.21
CA VAL A 61 5.65 -1.19 -4.67
C VAL A 61 6.78 -1.34 -3.65
N TRP A 62 7.31 -2.56 -3.50
CA TRP A 62 8.45 -2.91 -2.67
C TRP A 62 9.71 -3.20 -3.50
N PRO A 63 10.92 -3.19 -2.90
CA PRO A 63 12.17 -3.40 -3.64
C PRO A 63 12.29 -4.74 -4.37
N ASN A 64 11.55 -5.77 -3.95
CA ASN A 64 11.47 -7.07 -4.62
C ASN A 64 10.45 -7.11 -5.77
N GLY A 65 9.81 -5.99 -6.08
CA GLY A 65 8.79 -5.89 -7.12
C GLY A 65 7.39 -6.34 -6.68
N ALA A 66 7.18 -6.64 -5.39
CA ALA A 66 5.82 -6.85 -4.89
C ALA A 66 5.03 -5.55 -4.96
N ASP A 67 3.78 -5.61 -5.39
CA ASP A 67 2.88 -4.48 -5.49
C ASP A 67 1.45 -4.85 -5.09
N PHE A 68 0.63 -3.83 -4.89
CA PHE A 68 -0.83 -3.99 -4.76
C PHE A 68 -1.51 -3.13 -5.81
N ALA A 69 -2.57 -3.64 -6.44
CA ALA A 69 -3.33 -2.85 -7.41
C ALA A 69 -3.96 -1.62 -6.72
N PRO A 70 -3.98 -0.44 -7.37
CA PRO A 70 -4.53 0.78 -6.77
C PRO A 70 -6.02 0.66 -6.46
N GLU A 71 -6.79 -0.09 -7.26
CA GLU A 71 -8.20 -0.42 -6.99
C GLU A 71 -8.35 -1.19 -5.68
N PHE A 72 -7.52 -2.22 -5.47
CA PHE A 72 -7.55 -3.01 -4.25
C PHE A 72 -7.26 -2.15 -3.02
N LEU A 73 -6.26 -1.27 -3.12
CA LEU A 73 -5.92 -0.35 -2.03
C LEU A 73 -7.10 0.60 -1.75
N HIS A 74 -7.70 1.18 -2.78
CA HIS A 74 -8.80 2.13 -2.65
C HIS A 74 -10.06 1.48 -2.03
N ASP A 75 -10.44 0.30 -2.49
CA ASP A 75 -11.63 -0.41 -2.01
C ASP A 75 -11.51 -0.84 -0.53
N ASN A 76 -10.28 -0.94 -0.01
CA ASN A 76 -10.00 -1.46 1.33
C ASN A 76 -9.46 -0.41 2.32
N VAL A 77 -9.28 0.85 1.92
CA VAL A 77 -8.93 1.89 2.89
C VAL A 77 -10.08 2.14 3.85
N ARG A 78 -9.77 2.17 5.14
CA ARG A 78 -10.66 2.71 6.16
C ARG A 78 -10.46 4.21 6.20
N VAL A 79 -11.46 4.94 5.70
CA VAL A 79 -11.44 6.40 5.65
C VAL A 79 -11.27 6.95 7.07
N THR A 80 -10.20 7.73 7.26
CA THR A 80 -9.99 8.47 8.50
C THR A 80 -10.92 9.67 8.50
N ALA A 81 -11.83 9.75 9.49
CA ALA A 81 -12.77 10.86 9.66
C ALA A 81 -12.07 12.17 10.04
#